data_AF-A0A3B9SRJ1-F1
#
_entry.id   AF-A0A3B9SRJ1-F1
#
_cell.length_a   1.000
_cell.length_b   1.000
_cell.length_c   1.000
_cell.angle_alpha   90.00
_cell.angle_beta   90.00
_cell.angle_gamma   90.00
#
_symmetry.space_group_name_H-M   'P 1'
#
loop_
_entity.id
_entity.type
_entity.pdbx_description
1 polymer ?
#
loop_
_entity_poly.entity_id
_entity_poly.type
_entity_poly.pdbx_seq_one_letter_code
_entity_poly.pdbx_strand_id
1 'polypeptide(L)'
;MPAEKTLNRRSYHSHRNNIGYAAKGKDCRACDLRLQCTKDSYSRSVQRHIRKDELDKMISITKSFKAKRDLKIRQYLMERSYARSVRYGFDRARWRGLWKVSIQEYVICTIQNIETLIRYLKKPLKGIMAKPVKTRTGNSVAAVNKAISCRFQAFLYTTEEIYRLFVNYKYFCKASRWFLEKQL
;
A
#
# COMPACT_ATOMS: atom_id res chain seq x y z
N MET A 1 -14.65 7.10 30.96
CA MET A 1 -14.06 7.38 32.28
C MET A 1 -14.64 6.39 33.28
N PRO A 2 -14.00 6.10 34.41
CA PRO A 2 -14.71 5.48 35.53
C PRO A 2 -15.80 6.43 36.06
N ALA A 3 -16.97 5.89 36.41
CA ALA A 3 -18.12 6.59 36.99
C ALA A 3 -18.80 7.69 36.12
N GLU A 4 -18.83 7.53 34.79
CA GLU A 4 -19.59 8.39 33.83
C GLU A 4 -19.29 9.90 33.81
N LYS A 5 -18.37 10.41 34.63
CA LYS A 5 -17.99 11.83 34.63
C LYS A 5 -17.13 12.19 33.41
N THR A 6 -17.20 13.44 32.95
CA THR A 6 -16.45 13.96 31.80
C THR A 6 -15.20 14.75 32.23
N LEU A 7 -14.13 14.69 31.43
CA LEU A 7 -12.96 15.54 31.62
C LEU A 7 -13.19 16.89 30.95
N ASN A 8 -12.89 17.98 31.66
CA ASN A 8 -12.99 19.33 31.11
C ASN A 8 -11.62 19.82 30.63
N ARG A 9 -11.61 20.65 29.59
CA ARG A 9 -10.40 21.33 29.11
C ARG A 9 -9.88 22.25 30.22
N ARG A 10 -8.60 22.09 30.59
CA ARG A 10 -7.93 22.86 31.64
C ARG A 10 -6.85 23.79 31.09
N SER A 11 -6.02 23.29 30.19
CA SER A 11 -4.86 24.03 29.68
C SER A 11 -4.67 23.84 28.19
N TYR A 12 -3.98 24.80 27.58
CA TYR A 12 -3.53 24.74 26.20
C TYR A 12 -2.03 24.99 26.14
N HIS A 13 -1.28 24.03 25.59
CA HIS A 13 0.16 24.12 25.41
C HIS A 13 0.45 24.40 23.93
N SER A 14 0.64 25.69 23.61
CA SER A 14 0.84 26.18 22.23
C SER A 14 2.04 25.55 21.54
N HIS A 15 3.19 25.50 22.21
CA HIS A 15 4.43 24.94 21.63
C HIS A 15 4.28 23.47 21.19
N ARG A 16 3.41 22.69 21.85
CA ARG A 16 3.21 21.26 21.55
C ARG A 16 1.86 20.97 20.89
N ASN A 17 1.07 22.00 20.61
CA ASN A 17 -0.32 21.88 20.12
C ASN A 17 -1.14 20.84 20.91
N ASN A 18 -1.00 20.87 22.24
CA ASN A 18 -1.63 19.91 23.14
C ASN A 18 -2.66 20.61 24.03
N ILE A 19 -3.80 19.96 24.21
CA ILE A 19 -4.85 20.36 25.13
C ILE A 19 -4.80 19.44 26.34
N GLY A 20 -4.65 20.01 27.53
CA GLY A 20 -4.73 19.30 28.80
C GLY A 20 -6.18 19.24 29.25
N TYR A 21 -6.69 18.03 29.48
CA TYR A 21 -8.00 17.76 30.05
C TYR A 21 -7.82 17.26 31.48
N ALA A 22 -8.65 17.73 32.41
CA ALA A 22 -8.59 17.30 33.80
C ALA A 22 -9.99 17.12 34.40
N ALA A 23 -10.10 16.16 35.32
CA ALA A 23 -11.28 16.02 36.15
C ALA A 23 -11.26 17.09 37.25
N LYS A 24 -12.45 17.49 37.73
CA LYS A 24 -12.53 18.33 38.92
C LYS A 24 -11.99 17.54 40.12
N GLY A 25 -11.17 18.17 40.96
CA GLY A 25 -10.55 17.50 42.11
C GLY A 25 -11.57 16.88 43.08
N LYS A 26 -12.68 17.59 43.34
CA LYS A 26 -13.78 17.11 44.20
C LYS A 26 -14.38 15.81 43.67
N ASP A 27 -14.68 15.77 42.38
CA ASP A 27 -15.25 14.60 41.71
C ASP A 27 -14.31 13.39 41.71
N CYS A 28 -13.02 13.64 41.61
CA CYS A 28 -12.00 12.60 41.59
C CYS A 28 -11.67 12.07 42.99
N ARG A 29 -11.83 12.87 44.05
CA ARG A 29 -11.65 12.44 45.46
C ARG A 29 -12.81 11.59 45.95
N ALA A 30 -14.04 11.90 45.54
CA ALA A 30 -15.24 11.15 45.90
C ALA A 30 -15.45 9.87 45.05
N CYS A 31 -14.45 9.46 44.26
CA CYS A 31 -14.57 8.33 43.34
C CYS A 31 -13.92 7.08 43.93
N ASP A 32 -14.68 6.00 44.09
CA ASP A 32 -14.20 4.73 44.65
C ASP A 32 -13.09 4.09 43.80
N LEU A 33 -13.14 4.31 42.49
CA LEU A 33 -12.16 3.79 41.53
C LEU A 33 -10.88 4.64 41.45
N ARG A 34 -10.72 5.67 42.30
CA ARG A 34 -9.56 6.60 42.26
C ARG A 34 -8.23 5.85 42.34
N LEU A 35 -8.13 4.87 43.24
CA LEU A 35 -6.90 4.09 43.46
C LEU A 35 -6.45 3.33 42.20
N GLN A 36 -7.39 2.89 41.37
CA GLN A 36 -7.11 2.22 40.09
C GLN A 36 -6.97 3.20 38.93
N CYS A 37 -7.60 4.36 39.03
CA CYS A 37 -7.74 5.33 37.95
C CYS A 37 -6.52 6.25 37.79
N THR A 38 -5.91 6.69 38.90
CA THR A 38 -4.81 7.67 38.90
C THR A 38 -3.93 7.57 40.14
N LYS A 39 -2.62 7.78 39.95
CA LYS A 39 -1.66 7.94 41.06
C LYS A 39 -1.47 9.39 41.52
N ASP A 40 -2.02 10.35 40.78
CA ASP A 40 -1.89 11.78 41.08
C ASP A 40 -2.71 12.17 42.33
N SER A 41 -2.15 13.04 43.18
CA SER A 41 -2.78 13.53 44.41
C SER A 41 -3.93 14.50 44.12
N TYR A 42 -3.92 15.19 42.98
CA TYR A 42 -4.98 16.15 42.65
C TYR A 42 -6.14 15.50 41.88
N SER A 43 -5.97 15.22 40.59
CA SER A 43 -7.02 14.64 39.76
C SER A 43 -6.47 13.95 38.51
N ARG A 44 -7.32 13.15 37.84
CA ARG A 44 -6.99 12.59 36.53
C ARG A 44 -6.79 13.67 35.50
N SER A 45 -5.61 13.69 34.90
CA SER A 45 -5.30 14.50 33.73
C SER A 45 -5.00 13.62 32.52
N VAL A 46 -5.38 14.10 31.34
CA VAL A 46 -5.10 13.47 30.04
C VAL A 46 -4.68 14.57 29.08
N GLN A 47 -3.56 14.38 28.41
CA GLN A 47 -3.13 15.26 27.33
C GLN A 47 -3.62 14.72 25.99
N ARG A 48 -4.22 15.59 25.17
CA ARG A 48 -4.69 15.25 23.82
C ARG A 48 -4.19 16.28 22.82
N HIS A 49 -3.59 15.83 21.73
CA HIS A 49 -3.20 16.69 20.62
C HIS A 49 -4.45 17.28 19.93
N ILE A 50 -4.36 18.52 19.44
CA ILE A 50 -5.49 19.20 18.75
C ILE A 50 -6.03 18.35 17.60
N ARG A 51 -5.13 17.77 16.79
CA ARG A 51 -5.49 16.96 15.61
C ARG A 51 -5.74 15.49 15.92
N LYS A 52 -6.00 15.14 17.18
CA LYS A 52 -6.17 13.74 17.58
C LYS A 52 -7.38 13.10 16.90
N ASP A 53 -8.47 13.86 16.72
CA ASP A 53 -9.68 13.37 16.06
C ASP A 53 -9.43 13.05 14.58
N GLU A 54 -8.65 13.88 13.87
CA GLU A 54 -8.21 13.58 12.50
C GLU A 54 -7.36 12.32 12.44
N LEU A 55 -6.40 12.19 13.37
CA LEU A 55 -5.54 11.01 13.45
C LEU A 55 -6.35 9.74 13.71
N ASP A 56 -7.35 9.81 14.59
CA ASP A 56 -8.24 8.68 14.89
C ASP A 56 -9.07 8.25 13.68
N LYS A 57 -9.56 9.21 12.88
CA LYS A 57 -10.22 8.93 11.59
C LYS A 57 -9.27 8.25 10.60
N MET A 58 -8.02 8.70 10.49
CA MET A 58 -7.04 8.09 9.59
C MET A 58 -6.65 6.66 10.04
N ILE A 59 -6.53 6.44 11.36
CA ILE A 59 -6.26 5.13 11.94
C ILE A 59 -7.44 4.19 11.70
N SER A 60 -8.69 4.65 11.86
CA SER A 60 -9.87 3.81 11.62
C SER A 60 -9.96 3.38 10.16
N ILE A 61 -9.68 4.30 9.21
CA ILE A 61 -9.57 3.99 7.78
C ILE A 61 -8.47 2.96 7.52
N THR A 62 -7.30 3.11 8.14
CA THR A 62 -6.18 2.17 7.99
C THR A 62 -6.50 0.78 8.52
N LYS A 63 -7.32 0.69 9.59
CA LYS A 63 -7.78 -0.58 10.16
C LYS A 63 -8.88 -1.27 9.36
N SER A 64 -9.46 -0.59 8.36
CA SER A 64 -10.50 -1.16 7.49
C SER A 64 -9.99 -2.40 6.74
N PHE A 65 -10.93 -3.29 6.40
CA PHE A 65 -10.61 -4.50 5.64
C PHE A 65 -9.96 -4.19 4.28
N LYS A 66 -10.45 -3.16 3.58
CA LYS A 66 -9.91 -2.72 2.30
C LYS A 66 -8.47 -2.26 2.42
N ALA A 67 -8.15 -1.45 3.44
CA ALA A 67 -6.78 -0.97 3.69
C ALA A 67 -5.83 -2.13 4.04
N LYS A 68 -6.27 -3.07 4.91
CA LYS A 68 -5.47 -4.26 5.25
C LYS A 68 -5.19 -5.15 4.03
N ARG A 69 -6.21 -5.38 3.19
CA ARG A 69 -6.07 -6.15 1.95
C ARG A 69 -5.07 -5.48 1.00
N ASP A 70 -5.19 -4.17 0.82
CA ASP A 70 -4.30 -3.36 -0.01
C ASP A 70 -2.84 -3.40 0.50
N LEU A 71 -2.62 -3.29 1.82
CA LEU A 71 -1.30 -3.46 2.44
C LEU A 71 -0.72 -4.85 2.17
N LYS A 72 -1.50 -5.92 2.35
CA LYS A 72 -1.05 -7.30 2.09
C LYS A 72 -0.67 -7.52 0.62
N ILE A 73 -1.45 -6.95 -0.30
CA ILE A 73 -1.17 -7.02 -1.74
C ILE A 73 0.13 -6.27 -2.06
N ARG A 74 0.32 -5.05 -1.52
CA ARG A 74 1.55 -4.29 -1.72
C ARG A 74 2.75 -5.03 -1.19
N GLN A 75 2.66 -5.57 0.03
CA GLN A 75 3.76 -6.32 0.65
C GLN A 75 4.21 -7.47 -0.26
N TYR A 76 3.28 -8.33 -0.66
CA TYR A 76 3.57 -9.48 -1.53
C TYR A 76 4.11 -9.07 -2.91
N LEU A 77 3.51 -8.08 -3.58
CA LEU A 77 3.92 -7.67 -4.92
C LEU A 77 5.26 -6.93 -4.92
N MET A 78 5.48 -6.05 -3.93
CA MET A 78 6.68 -5.22 -3.84
C MET A 78 7.91 -6.00 -3.40
N GLU A 79 7.78 -6.86 -2.38
CA GLU A 79 8.92 -7.66 -1.90
C GLU A 79 9.45 -8.55 -3.02
N ARG A 80 8.56 -9.15 -3.81
CA ARG A 80 8.93 -10.02 -4.93
C ARG A 80 9.63 -9.26 -6.06
N SER A 81 9.16 -8.08 -6.41
CA SER A 81 9.76 -7.28 -7.49
C SER A 81 11.10 -6.67 -7.05
N TYR A 82 11.20 -6.24 -5.79
CA TYR A 82 12.44 -5.79 -5.17
C TYR A 82 13.49 -6.90 -5.10
N ALA A 83 13.15 -8.07 -4.57
CA ALA A 83 14.11 -9.19 -4.50
C ALA A 83 14.67 -9.56 -5.88
N ARG A 84 13.85 -9.44 -6.93
CA ARG A 84 14.29 -9.67 -8.30
C ARG A 84 15.14 -8.54 -8.87
N SER A 85 14.92 -7.30 -8.44
CA SER A 85 15.63 -6.12 -8.95
C SER A 85 17.07 -6.04 -8.42
N VAL A 86 17.34 -6.61 -7.25
CA VAL A 86 18.69 -6.71 -6.66
C VAL A 86 19.71 -7.30 -7.63
N ARG A 87 19.32 -8.27 -8.47
CA ARG A 87 20.22 -8.87 -9.49
C ARG A 87 20.73 -7.86 -10.53
N TYR A 88 20.02 -6.77 -10.75
CA TYR A 88 20.41 -5.68 -11.67
C TYR A 88 21.03 -4.49 -10.91
N GLY A 89 21.40 -4.66 -9.64
CA GLY A 89 22.03 -3.61 -8.83
C GLY A 89 21.05 -2.55 -8.32
N PHE A 90 19.81 -2.93 -7.99
CA PHE A 90 18.84 -2.00 -7.40
C PHE A 90 19.13 -1.62 -5.94
N ASP A 91 19.91 -2.45 -5.24
CA ASP A 91 20.36 -2.22 -3.86
C ASP A 91 21.30 -1.01 -3.71
N ARG A 92 21.96 -0.61 -4.79
CA ARG A 92 22.97 0.44 -4.80
C ARG A 92 22.64 1.51 -5.83
N ALA A 93 22.58 2.76 -5.37
CA ALA A 93 22.52 3.91 -6.27
C ALA A 93 23.89 4.08 -6.93
N ARG A 94 23.98 3.82 -8.23
CA ARG A 94 25.23 4.02 -8.99
C ARG A 94 25.55 5.51 -9.17
N TRP A 95 24.52 6.36 -9.15
CA TRP A 95 24.62 7.79 -9.37
C TRP A 95 23.98 8.60 -8.23
N ARG A 96 24.56 9.77 -7.95
CA ARG A 96 24.01 10.76 -7.01
C ARG A 96 23.02 11.69 -7.72
N GLY A 97 21.90 11.97 -7.07
CA GLY A 97 20.85 12.88 -7.56
C GLY A 97 19.58 12.13 -8.00
N LEU A 98 18.43 12.66 -7.57
CA LEU A 98 17.10 12.06 -7.76
C LEU A 98 16.80 11.65 -9.20
N TRP A 99 17.10 12.53 -10.16
CA TRP A 99 16.81 12.29 -11.58
C TRP A 99 17.69 11.20 -12.20
N LYS A 100 18.90 10.98 -11.67
CA LYS A 100 19.79 9.92 -12.16
C LYS A 100 19.37 8.57 -11.59
N VAL A 101 19.01 8.55 -10.31
CA VAL A 101 18.47 7.35 -9.65
C VAL A 101 17.18 6.93 -10.35
N SER A 102 16.27 7.85 -10.67
CA SER A 102 15.02 7.51 -11.36
C SER A 102 15.25 6.83 -12.72
N ILE A 103 16.25 7.26 -13.50
CA ILE A 103 16.63 6.59 -14.75
C ILE A 103 17.07 5.14 -14.48
N GLN A 104 17.89 4.90 -13.46
CA GLN A 104 18.30 3.55 -13.06
C GLN A 104 17.09 2.69 -12.68
N GLU A 105 16.14 3.22 -11.89
CA GLU A 105 14.92 2.50 -11.52
C GLU A 105 14.08 2.14 -12.77
N TYR A 106 13.97 3.06 -13.73
CA TYR A 106 13.22 2.84 -14.95
C TYR A 106 13.81 1.73 -15.81
N VAL A 107 15.13 1.74 -16.04
CA VAL A 107 15.80 0.70 -16.83
C VAL A 107 15.66 -0.68 -16.17
N ILE A 108 15.76 -0.76 -14.84
CA ILE A 108 15.58 -2.04 -14.13
C ILE A 108 14.13 -2.52 -14.26
N CYS A 109 13.16 -1.63 -14.14
CA CYS A 109 11.75 -1.97 -14.29
C CYS A 109 11.41 -2.45 -15.71
N THR A 110 11.97 -1.82 -16.75
CA THR A 110 11.72 -2.24 -18.14
C THR A 110 12.26 -3.65 -18.39
N ILE A 111 13.47 -3.97 -17.92
CA ILE A 111 14.05 -5.33 -18.00
C ILE A 111 13.14 -6.35 -17.32
N GLN A 112 12.67 -6.06 -16.10
CA GLN A 112 11.78 -6.97 -15.38
C GLN A 112 10.44 -7.20 -16.10
N ASN A 113 9.91 -6.18 -16.76
CA ASN A 113 8.69 -6.25 -17.55
C ASN A 113 8.90 -7.12 -18.80
N ILE A 114 10.00 -6.91 -19.53
CA ILE A 114 10.38 -7.72 -20.70
C ILE A 114 10.54 -9.19 -20.32
N GLU A 115 11.28 -9.50 -19.26
CA GLU A 115 11.45 -10.89 -18.81
C GLU A 115 10.11 -11.53 -18.36
N THR A 116 9.17 -10.72 -17.90
CA THR A 116 7.84 -11.21 -17.52
C THR A 116 7.02 -11.53 -18.76
N LEU A 117 7.04 -10.67 -19.79
CA LEU A 117 6.42 -10.95 -21.09
C LEU A 117 7.00 -12.23 -21.71
N ILE A 118 8.32 -12.39 -21.73
CA ILE A 118 8.98 -13.59 -22.25
C ILE A 118 8.52 -14.85 -21.50
N ARG A 119 8.36 -14.79 -20.17
CA ARG A 119 7.87 -15.92 -19.37
C ARG A 119 6.42 -16.27 -19.66
N TYR A 120 5.58 -15.29 -20.01
CA TYR A 120 4.21 -15.56 -20.45
C TYR A 120 4.16 -16.19 -21.85
N LEU A 121 5.04 -15.77 -22.75
CA LEU A 121 5.16 -16.37 -24.09
C LEU A 121 5.69 -17.81 -24.06
N LYS A 122 6.63 -18.11 -23.14
CA LYS A 122 7.27 -19.44 -23.04
C LYS A 122 6.45 -20.49 -22.30
N LYS A 123 5.49 -20.09 -21.46
CA LYS A 123 4.60 -21.05 -20.78
C LYS A 123 3.48 -21.41 -21.75
N PRO A 124 3.27 -22.69 -22.14
CA PRO A 124 2.00 -23.06 -22.73
C PRO A 124 0.93 -22.71 -21.71
N LEU A 125 -0.12 -21.98 -22.14
CA LEU A 125 -1.23 -21.58 -21.28
C LEU A 125 -1.85 -22.85 -20.67
N LYS A 126 -1.38 -23.27 -19.49
CA LYS A 126 -1.96 -24.36 -18.69
C LYS A 126 -3.34 -23.90 -18.23
N GLY A 127 -4.32 -24.02 -19.11
CA GLY A 127 -5.66 -23.44 -18.96
C GLY A 127 -6.39 -23.27 -20.29
N ILE A 128 -5.68 -23.22 -21.42
CA ILE A 128 -6.29 -23.34 -22.75
C ILE A 128 -5.99 -24.74 -23.29
N MET A 129 -6.61 -25.76 -22.69
CA MET A 129 -7.03 -26.90 -23.50
C MET A 129 -8.16 -26.40 -24.39
N ALA A 130 -7.81 -25.71 -25.48
CA ALA A 130 -8.72 -25.61 -26.60
C ALA A 130 -8.91 -27.05 -27.08
N LYS A 131 -10.14 -27.58 -26.95
CA LYS A 131 -10.54 -28.77 -27.70
C LYS A 131 -10.05 -28.56 -29.14
N PRO A 132 -9.38 -29.55 -29.77
CA PRO A 132 -8.89 -29.37 -31.12
C PRO A 132 -10.07 -28.96 -32.00
N VAL A 133 -10.02 -27.72 -32.49
CA VAL A 133 -10.95 -27.27 -33.52
C VAL A 133 -10.66 -28.17 -34.70
N LYS A 134 -11.62 -29.02 -35.07
CA LYS A 134 -11.57 -29.79 -36.31
C LYS A 134 -11.58 -28.79 -37.46
N THR A 135 -10.42 -28.31 -37.89
CA THR A 135 -10.31 -27.51 -39.10
C THR A 135 -10.45 -28.45 -40.27
N ARG A 136 -11.62 -28.45 -40.93
CA ARG A 136 -11.72 -28.94 -42.30
C ARG A 136 -10.77 -28.10 -43.15
N THR A 137 -9.93 -28.80 -43.90
CA THR A 137 -9.00 -28.30 -44.91
C THR A 137 -9.60 -27.16 -45.73
N GLY A 138 -8.95 -26.01 -45.68
CA GLY A 138 -9.33 -24.82 -46.45
C GLY A 138 -8.51 -23.63 -46.01
N ASN A 139 -7.35 -23.43 -46.66
CA ASN A 139 -6.48 -22.28 -46.49
C ASN A 139 -7.29 -20.98 -46.64
N SER A 140 -7.44 -20.23 -45.55
CA SER A 140 -7.74 -18.81 -45.65
C SER A 140 -6.87 -18.08 -44.64
N VAL A 141 -6.04 -17.18 -45.13
CA VAL A 141 -5.23 -16.25 -44.32
C VAL A 141 -6.15 -15.47 -43.36
N ALA A 142 -7.45 -15.35 -43.68
CA ALA A 142 -8.50 -14.84 -42.81
C ALA A 142 -8.73 -15.66 -41.54
N ALA A 143 -8.66 -17.00 -41.57
CA ALA A 143 -8.83 -17.85 -40.38
C ALA A 143 -7.61 -17.76 -39.44
N VAL A 144 -6.40 -17.65 -40.01
CA VAL A 144 -5.16 -17.40 -39.26
C VAL A 144 -5.18 -16.00 -38.65
N ASN A 145 -5.58 -14.98 -39.42
CA ASN A 145 -5.73 -13.60 -38.92
C ASN A 145 -6.84 -13.47 -37.86
N LYS A 146 -7.93 -14.24 -37.95
CA LYS A 146 -9.00 -14.29 -36.94
C LYS A 146 -8.54 -15.01 -35.66
N ALA A 147 -7.72 -16.06 -35.78
CA ALA A 147 -7.10 -16.72 -34.64
C ALA A 147 -6.01 -15.85 -33.97
N ILE A 148 -5.25 -15.08 -34.74
CA ILE A 148 -4.27 -14.09 -34.24
C ILE A 148 -4.99 -12.91 -33.58
N SER A 149 -6.06 -12.40 -34.21
CA SER A 149 -6.93 -11.33 -33.69
C SER A 149 -7.61 -11.74 -32.38
N CYS A 150 -8.19 -12.95 -32.29
CA CYS A 150 -8.76 -13.45 -31.04
C CYS A 150 -7.69 -13.72 -29.96
N ARG A 151 -6.44 -14.08 -30.33
CA ARG A 151 -5.31 -14.15 -29.38
C ARG A 151 -4.88 -12.77 -28.89
N PHE A 152 -4.88 -11.76 -29.75
CA PHE A 152 -4.64 -10.37 -29.39
C PHE A 152 -5.77 -9.79 -28.54
N GLN A 153 -7.03 -10.11 -28.84
CA GLN A 153 -8.17 -9.71 -28.01
C GLN A 153 -8.18 -10.41 -26.67
N ALA A 154 -7.83 -11.71 -26.60
CA ALA A 154 -7.63 -12.39 -25.32
C ALA A 154 -6.44 -11.81 -24.53
N PHE A 155 -5.36 -11.41 -25.22
CA PHE A 155 -4.23 -10.67 -24.65
C PHE A 155 -4.67 -9.30 -24.10
N LEU A 156 -5.60 -8.63 -24.79
CA LEU A 156 -6.23 -7.38 -24.37
C LEU A 156 -7.26 -7.56 -23.25
N TYR A 157 -8.01 -8.65 -23.16
CA TYR A 157 -8.87 -8.95 -22.00
C TYR A 157 -8.05 -9.37 -20.77
N THR A 158 -6.89 -10.01 -20.98
CA THR A 158 -5.89 -10.13 -19.92
C THR A 158 -5.19 -8.81 -19.62
N THR A 159 -5.43 -7.69 -20.32
CA THR A 159 -4.87 -6.40 -19.88
C THR A 159 -5.37 -6.01 -18.50
N GLU A 160 -6.56 -6.40 -18.04
CA GLU A 160 -6.98 -6.18 -16.66
C GLU A 160 -6.12 -6.95 -15.63
N GLU A 161 -5.74 -8.20 -15.92
CA GLU A 161 -4.82 -8.99 -15.07
C GLU A 161 -3.34 -8.62 -15.26
N ILE A 162 -2.97 -8.25 -16.48
CA ILE A 162 -1.67 -7.71 -16.84
C ILE A 162 -1.54 -6.31 -16.24
N TYR A 163 -2.57 -5.47 -16.11
CA TYR A 163 -2.58 -4.20 -15.37
C TYR A 163 -2.40 -4.48 -13.87
N ARG A 164 -2.94 -5.59 -13.34
CA ARG A 164 -2.67 -6.10 -11.97
C ARG A 164 -1.27 -6.70 -11.79
N LEU A 165 -0.57 -7.05 -12.86
CA LEU A 165 0.85 -7.49 -12.87
C LEU A 165 1.84 -6.41 -13.33
N PHE A 166 1.37 -5.37 -14.04
CA PHE A 166 2.07 -4.15 -14.45
C PHE A 166 2.20 -3.18 -13.28
N VAL A 167 1.58 -3.49 -12.14
CA VAL A 167 1.75 -2.72 -10.90
C VAL A 167 3.13 -2.85 -10.27
N ASN A 168 4.17 -3.20 -11.03
CA ASN A 168 5.52 -2.85 -10.62
C ASN A 168 5.69 -1.33 -10.66
N TYR A 169 5.31 -0.63 -11.74
CA TYR A 169 5.64 0.80 -11.82
C TYR A 169 4.87 1.68 -10.80
N LYS A 170 3.57 1.41 -10.58
CA LYS A 170 2.73 2.24 -9.69
C LYS A 170 3.00 2.02 -8.19
N TYR A 171 3.47 0.84 -7.79
CA TYR A 171 3.85 0.56 -6.40
C TYR A 171 5.35 0.84 -6.15
N PHE A 172 6.21 0.60 -7.14
CA PHE A 172 7.66 0.83 -7.04
C PHE A 172 8.02 2.32 -7.07
N CYS A 173 7.46 3.08 -8.02
CA CYS A 173 7.71 4.52 -8.14
C CYS A 173 7.04 5.34 -7.01
N LYS A 174 5.93 4.85 -6.41
CA LYS A 174 5.37 5.45 -5.19
C LYS A 174 6.21 5.15 -3.95
N ALA A 175 6.83 3.98 -3.86
CA ALA A 175 7.69 3.63 -2.73
C ALA A 175 9.03 4.38 -2.76
N SER A 176 9.66 4.53 -3.93
CA SER A 176 10.88 5.35 -4.06
C SER A 176 10.58 6.83 -3.81
N ARG A 177 9.51 7.40 -4.37
CA ARG A 177 9.08 8.78 -4.05
C ARG A 177 8.76 8.99 -2.56
N TRP A 178 8.09 8.04 -1.91
CA TRP A 178 7.78 8.13 -0.47
C TRP A 178 9.01 7.97 0.43
N PHE A 179 9.99 7.13 0.04
CA PHE A 179 11.27 6.98 0.73
C PHE A 179 12.17 8.21 0.54
N LEU A 180 12.13 8.84 -0.63
CA LEU A 180 12.89 10.04 -0.99
C LEU A 180 12.28 11.33 -0.40
N GLU A 181 10.96 11.43 -0.28
CA GLU A 181 10.26 12.57 0.39
C GLU A 181 10.41 12.55 1.93
N LYS A 182 10.87 11.44 2.52
CA LYS A 182 11.08 11.28 3.97
C LYS A 182 12.53 11.49 4.43
N GLN A 183 13.47 11.62 3.50
CA GLN A 183 14.90 11.88 3.77
C GLN A 183 15.30 13.36 3.57
N LEU A 184 14.34 14.22 3.21
CA LEU A 184 14.44 15.69 3.22
C LEU A 184 13.56 16.23 4.35
#